data_AF-A0A371LB29-F1
#
_entry.id   AF-A0A371LB29-F1
#
_cell.length_a   1.000
_cell.length_b   1.000
_cell.length_c   1.000
_cell.angle_alpha   90.00
_cell.angle_beta   90.00
_cell.angle_gamma   90.00
#
_symmetry.space_group_name_H-M   'P 1'
#
loop_
_entity.id
_entity.type
_entity.pdbx_description
1 polymer ?
#
loop_
_entity_poly.entity_id
_entity_poly.type
_entity_poly.pdbx_seq_one_letter_code
_entity_poly.pdbx_strand_id
1 'polypeptide(L)'
;MFGRAVRFDYSERWVGYSLFLLRVVMGWTLFQGGITKLVTYLDADPSNNWTAAGYLANAIPEGNPLMGLWGSMAGSPLIDMLNMWGLTLAGLALILGAFVRFSAFWGAVMMLFYWAAALEGGILAGLPLAHGWVVDDHIVYAVLLFGLGAFGAGRILGVDAYLENMEFVRRNRWMSLVMG
;
A
#
# COMPACT_ATOMS: atom_id res chain seq x y z
N MET A 1 -3.13 -19.02 -26.53
CA MET A 1 -2.19 -17.87 -26.60
C MET A 1 -1.59 -17.47 -25.24
N PHE A 2 -2.11 -17.97 -24.10
CA PHE A 2 -1.47 -17.86 -22.78
C PHE A 2 -1.03 -19.25 -22.29
N GLY A 3 0.28 -19.50 -22.24
CA GLY A 3 0.84 -20.83 -21.98
C GLY A 3 2.23 -21.06 -22.58
N ARG A 4 2.89 -20.02 -23.10
CA ARG A 4 4.32 -20.12 -23.40
C ARG A 4 5.05 -20.23 -22.08
N ALA A 5 5.72 -21.37 -21.86
CA ALA A 5 6.72 -21.50 -20.82
C ALA A 5 7.86 -20.53 -21.19
N VAL A 6 7.80 -19.32 -20.64
CA VAL A 6 8.91 -18.39 -20.73
C VAL A 6 10.02 -18.99 -19.86
N ARG A 7 10.96 -19.68 -20.50
CA ARG A 7 12.18 -20.13 -19.85
C ARG A 7 13.09 -18.93 -19.77
N PHE A 8 13.17 -18.37 -18.59
CA PHE A 8 14.20 -17.40 -18.31
C PHE A 8 15.42 -18.14 -17.77
N ASP A 9 16.57 -18.00 -18.44
CA ASP A 9 17.87 -18.25 -17.82
C ASP A 9 18.17 -17.10 -16.85
N TYR A 10 17.35 -16.96 -15.80
CA TYR A 10 17.62 -16.00 -14.74
C TYR A 10 18.50 -16.66 -13.69
N SER A 11 19.57 -15.99 -13.30
CA SER A 11 20.22 -16.29 -12.03
C SER A 11 19.22 -15.94 -10.93
N GLU A 12 18.80 -16.95 -10.18
CA GLU A 12 17.83 -16.86 -9.07
C GLU A 12 18.15 -15.70 -8.11
N ARG A 13 19.44 -15.34 -8.00
CA ARG A 13 19.93 -14.23 -7.19
C ARG A 13 19.42 -12.87 -7.68
N TRP A 14 19.40 -12.63 -8.98
CA TRP A 14 18.94 -11.34 -9.53
C TRP A 14 17.45 -11.14 -9.37
N VAL A 15 16.66 -12.21 -9.52
CA VAL A 15 15.23 -12.17 -9.23
C VAL A 15 15.00 -11.85 -7.76
N GLY A 16 15.73 -12.54 -6.86
CA GLY A 16 15.70 -12.26 -5.43
C GLY A 16 16.02 -10.80 -5.10
N TYR A 17 17.14 -10.28 -5.59
CA TYR A 17 17.52 -8.88 -5.35
C TYR A 17 16.53 -7.87 -5.95
N SER A 18 15.97 -8.15 -7.12
CA SER A 18 14.96 -7.28 -7.73
C SER A 18 13.70 -7.15 -6.88
N LEU A 19 13.19 -8.28 -6.35
CA LEU A 19 12.02 -8.30 -5.48
C LEU A 19 12.31 -7.65 -4.13
N PHE A 20 13.51 -7.87 -3.58
CA PHE A 20 13.95 -7.20 -2.36
C PHE A 20 14.01 -5.67 -2.54
N LEU A 21 14.63 -5.19 -3.61
CA LEU A 21 14.72 -3.75 -3.88
C LEU A 21 13.33 -3.15 -4.12
N LEU A 22 12.47 -3.83 -4.89
CA LEU A 22 11.09 -3.40 -5.10
C LEU A 22 10.34 -3.31 -3.76
N ARG A 23 10.52 -4.31 -2.87
CA ARG A 23 9.93 -4.31 -1.53
C ARG A 23 10.37 -3.12 -0.70
N VAL A 24 11.67 -2.83 -0.68
CA VAL A 24 12.24 -1.71 0.08
C VAL A 24 11.77 -0.37 -0.49
N VAL A 25 11.76 -0.20 -1.81
CA VAL A 25 11.27 1.03 -2.47
C VAL A 25 9.79 1.25 -2.16
N MET A 26 8.95 0.24 -2.36
CA MET A 26 7.52 0.35 -2.04
C MET A 26 7.29 0.58 -0.54
N GLY A 27 8.01 -0.14 0.31
CA GLY A 27 7.96 0.08 1.76
C GLY A 27 8.35 1.50 2.15
N TRP A 28 9.40 2.05 1.53
CA TRP A 28 9.83 3.44 1.75
C TRP A 28 8.78 4.45 1.29
N THR A 29 8.16 4.25 0.12
CA THR A 29 7.11 5.17 -0.37
C THR A 29 5.92 5.27 0.60
N LEU A 30 5.46 4.12 1.13
CA LEU A 30 4.39 4.10 2.13
C LEU A 30 4.87 4.67 3.47
N PHE A 31 6.06 4.29 3.92
CA PHE A 31 6.61 4.74 5.20
C PHE A 31 6.80 6.25 5.23
N GLN A 32 7.41 6.83 4.20
CA GLN A 32 7.58 8.28 4.07
C GLN A 32 6.22 9.00 4.11
N GLY A 33 5.24 8.50 3.36
CA GLY A 33 3.89 9.05 3.34
C GLY A 33 3.16 8.96 4.68
N GLY A 34 3.42 7.92 5.49
CA GLY A 34 2.84 7.75 6.81
C GLY A 34 3.56 8.54 7.91
N ILE A 35 4.89 8.44 7.96
CA ILE A 35 5.70 9.05 9.02
C ILE A 35 5.61 10.58 8.97
N THR A 36 5.52 11.18 7.79
CA THR A 36 5.30 12.62 7.65
C THR A 36 4.02 13.06 8.34
N LYS A 37 2.91 12.35 8.09
CA LYS A 37 1.62 12.62 8.74
C LYS A 37 1.67 12.37 10.24
N LEU A 38 2.32 11.29 10.66
CA LEU A 38 2.46 10.93 12.07
C LEU A 38 3.30 11.96 12.83
N VAL A 39 4.41 12.42 12.26
CA VAL A 39 5.27 13.44 12.89
C VAL A 39 4.51 14.75 13.02
N THR A 40 3.81 15.22 11.98
CA THR A 40 2.99 16.44 12.08
C THR A 40 1.85 16.30 13.10
N TYR A 41 1.29 15.10 13.25
CA TYR A 41 0.26 14.85 14.25
C TYR A 41 0.83 14.85 15.69
N LEU A 42 2.02 14.28 15.89
CA LEU A 42 2.68 14.18 17.19
C LEU A 42 3.36 15.48 17.64
N ASP A 43 3.72 16.36 16.71
CA ASP A 43 4.25 17.71 16.99
C ASP A 43 3.23 18.60 17.74
N ALA A 44 1.94 18.23 17.68
CA ALA A 44 0.83 18.90 18.37
C ALA A 44 0.69 20.40 18.05
N ASP A 45 1.31 20.87 16.96
CA ASP A 45 1.14 22.22 16.43
C ASP A 45 -0.16 22.29 15.60
N PRO A 46 -1.17 23.06 16.05
CA PRO A 46 -2.44 23.17 15.33
C PRO A 46 -2.29 23.75 13.92
N SER A 47 -1.20 24.45 13.61
CA SER A 47 -0.97 25.08 12.31
C SER A 47 -0.52 24.11 11.22
N ASN A 48 0.09 22.98 11.60
CA ASN A 48 0.65 21.99 10.67
C ASN A 48 0.02 20.59 10.80
N ASN A 49 -0.93 20.42 11.73
CA ASN A 49 -1.51 19.12 12.04
C ASN A 49 -2.18 18.50 10.80
N TRP A 50 -1.77 17.26 10.48
CA TRP A 50 -2.33 16.54 9.35
C TRP A 50 -3.67 15.90 9.71
N THR A 51 -4.67 16.07 8.84
CA THR A 51 -5.95 15.36 8.90
C THR A 51 -6.39 14.95 7.50
N ALA A 52 -7.09 13.82 7.37
CA ALA A 52 -7.69 13.40 6.12
C ALA A 52 -8.83 14.33 5.70
N ALA A 53 -9.47 15.02 6.66
CA ALA A 53 -10.52 16.00 6.39
C ALA A 53 -10.07 17.08 5.40
N GLY A 54 -8.84 17.58 5.55
CA GLY A 54 -8.28 18.60 4.65
C GLY A 54 -8.31 18.17 3.18
N TYR A 55 -7.98 16.90 2.90
CA TYR A 55 -8.02 16.35 1.55
C TYR A 55 -9.44 15.94 1.13
N LEU A 56 -10.14 15.17 1.96
CA LEU A 56 -11.45 14.58 1.63
C LEU A 56 -12.56 15.63 1.46
N ALA A 57 -12.46 16.79 2.12
CA ALA A 57 -13.44 17.85 2.01
C ALA A 57 -13.10 18.88 0.92
N ASN A 58 -11.83 19.12 0.62
CA ASN A 58 -11.40 20.26 -0.19
C ASN A 58 -10.64 19.90 -1.47
N ALA A 59 -10.09 18.69 -1.57
CA ALA A 59 -9.20 18.28 -2.67
C ALA A 59 -9.77 17.14 -3.53
N ILE A 60 -10.99 16.68 -3.24
CA ILE A 60 -11.69 15.70 -4.09
C ILE A 60 -12.18 16.42 -5.36
N PRO A 61 -11.87 15.90 -6.57
CA PRO A 61 -12.32 16.50 -7.82
C PRO A 61 -13.84 16.61 -7.93
N GLU A 62 -14.31 17.70 -8.53
CA GLU A 62 -15.73 17.87 -8.83
C GLU A 62 -16.22 16.77 -9.78
N GLY A 63 -17.38 16.18 -9.46
CA GLY A 63 -17.95 15.08 -10.24
C GLY A 63 -17.46 13.68 -9.86
N ASN A 64 -16.58 13.53 -8.86
CA ASN A 64 -16.20 12.21 -8.32
C ASN A 64 -17.46 11.42 -7.89
N PRO A 65 -17.62 10.13 -8.29
CA PRO A 65 -18.86 9.37 -8.07
C PRO A 65 -19.07 8.99 -6.61
N LEU A 66 -18.02 9.07 -5.78
CA LEU A 66 -18.00 8.71 -4.37
C LEU A 66 -17.92 9.93 -3.45
N MET A 67 -18.17 11.14 -3.95
CA MET A 67 -18.08 12.38 -3.19
C MET A 67 -18.83 12.32 -1.84
N GLY A 68 -20.04 11.73 -1.81
CA GLY A 68 -20.80 11.55 -0.56
C GLY A 68 -20.13 10.62 0.47
N LEU A 69 -19.45 9.57 0.00
CA LEU A 69 -18.67 8.67 0.86
C LEU A 69 -17.47 9.42 1.45
N TRP A 70 -16.71 10.15 0.61
CA TRP A 70 -15.56 10.94 1.06
C TRP A 70 -15.95 12.00 2.07
N GLY A 71 -17.06 12.71 1.83
CA GLY A 71 -17.61 13.68 2.77
C GLY A 71 -18.01 13.05 4.11
N SER A 72 -18.54 11.82 4.11
CA SER A 72 -18.88 11.11 5.36
C SER A 72 -17.66 10.64 6.17
N MET A 73 -16.51 10.47 5.49
CA MET A 73 -15.24 10.08 6.10
C MET A 73 -14.42 11.28 6.55
N ALA A 74 -14.65 12.46 5.96
CA ALA A 74 -13.98 13.69 6.31
C ALA A 74 -14.24 14.05 7.78
N GLY A 75 -13.17 14.30 8.53
CA GLY A 75 -13.24 14.66 9.95
C GLY A 75 -13.39 13.48 10.91
N SER A 76 -13.37 12.24 10.42
CA SER A 76 -13.37 11.06 11.29
C SER A 76 -11.96 10.79 11.85
N PRO A 77 -11.76 10.84 13.19
CA PRO A 77 -10.45 10.58 13.79
C PRO A 77 -9.95 9.16 13.52
N LEU A 78 -10.87 8.21 13.30
CA LEU A 78 -10.52 6.85 12.93
C LEU A 78 -9.86 6.79 11.54
N ILE A 79 -10.36 7.55 10.57
CA ILE A 79 -9.79 7.60 9.22
C ILE A 79 -8.40 8.24 9.25
N ASP A 80 -8.24 9.30 10.03
CA ASP A 80 -6.94 9.93 10.24
C ASP A 80 -5.93 8.93 10.82
N MET A 81 -6.32 8.25 11.90
CA MET A 81 -5.47 7.26 12.57
C MET A 81 -5.11 6.08 11.65
N LEU A 82 -6.09 5.52 10.95
CA LEU A 82 -5.89 4.41 10.01
C LEU A 82 -4.97 4.81 8.86
N ASN A 83 -5.08 6.04 8.36
CA ASN A 83 -4.22 6.53 7.28
C ASN A 83 -2.77 6.70 7.74
N MET A 84 -2.56 7.41 8.85
CA MET A 84 -1.21 7.65 9.37
C MET A 84 -0.51 6.37 9.78
N TRP A 85 -1.14 5.57 10.65
CA TRP A 85 -0.54 4.34 11.16
C TRP A 85 -0.55 3.23 10.13
N GLY A 86 -1.59 3.13 9.31
CA GLY A 86 -1.66 2.13 8.24
C GLY A 86 -0.49 2.27 7.29
N LEU A 87 -0.24 3.47 6.77
CA LEU A 87 0.90 3.73 5.89
C LEU A 87 2.25 3.51 6.60
N THR A 88 2.40 4.04 7.82
CA THR A 88 3.67 3.96 8.56
C THR A 88 4.03 2.52 8.89
N LEU A 89 3.09 1.75 9.46
CA LEU A 89 3.31 0.38 9.88
C LEU A 89 3.43 -0.56 8.68
N ALA A 90 2.60 -0.40 7.64
CA ALA A 90 2.73 -1.21 6.43
C ALA A 90 4.06 -0.95 5.72
N GLY A 91 4.48 0.31 5.60
CA GLY A 91 5.77 0.68 5.03
C GLY A 91 6.95 0.10 5.81
N LEU A 92 6.93 0.23 7.14
CA LEU A 92 7.96 -0.35 8.00
C LEU A 92 8.01 -1.88 7.89
N ALA A 93 6.85 -2.53 7.93
CA ALA A 93 6.73 -3.97 7.79
C ALA A 93 7.28 -4.48 6.45
N LEU A 94 7.03 -3.76 5.35
CA LEU A 94 7.60 -4.08 4.04
C LEU A 94 9.13 -3.90 4.02
N ILE A 95 9.66 -2.81 4.57
CA ILE A 95 11.12 -2.59 4.64
C ILE A 95 11.80 -3.73 5.39
N LEU A 96 11.29 -4.06 6.59
CA LEU A 96 11.81 -5.13 7.44
C LEU A 96 11.56 -6.53 6.85
N GLY A 97 10.58 -6.65 5.94
CA GLY A 97 10.16 -7.94 5.40
C GLY A 97 9.40 -8.78 6.43
N ALA A 98 8.58 -8.14 7.28
CA ALA A 98 7.74 -8.79 8.28
C ALA A 98 6.25 -8.68 7.88
N PHE A 99 5.50 -9.78 7.95
CA PHE A 99 4.09 -9.87 7.57
C PHE A 99 3.82 -9.26 6.19
N VAL A 100 4.71 -9.53 5.22
CA VAL A 100 4.74 -8.79 3.95
C VAL A 100 3.45 -8.94 3.16
N ARG A 101 2.85 -10.13 3.12
CA ARG A 101 1.54 -10.33 2.47
C ARG A 101 0.43 -9.48 3.07
N PHE A 102 0.36 -9.42 4.39
CA PHE A 102 -0.65 -8.62 5.08
C PHE A 102 -0.44 -7.13 4.83
N SER A 103 0.80 -6.67 4.98
CA SER A 103 1.16 -5.26 4.78
C SER A 103 0.99 -4.85 3.32
N ALA A 104 1.34 -5.72 2.37
CA ALA A 104 1.14 -5.49 0.95
C ALA A 104 -0.35 -5.45 0.57
N PHE A 105 -1.16 -6.35 1.12
CA PHE A 105 -2.61 -6.35 0.90
C PHE A 105 -3.25 -5.05 1.37
N TRP A 106 -3.04 -4.67 2.65
CA TRP A 106 -3.63 -3.45 3.18
C TRP A 106 -3.04 -2.19 2.55
N GLY A 107 -1.74 -2.18 2.24
CA GLY A 107 -1.10 -1.12 1.48
C GLY A 107 -1.75 -0.93 0.11
N ALA A 108 -2.00 -2.03 -0.62
CA ALA A 108 -2.70 -1.99 -1.91
C ALA A 108 -4.14 -1.47 -1.75
N VAL A 109 -4.86 -1.90 -0.70
CA VAL A 109 -6.18 -1.35 -0.37
C VAL A 109 -6.11 0.16 -0.17
N MET A 110 -5.14 0.67 0.61
CA MET A 110 -4.99 2.12 0.80
C MET A 110 -4.73 2.86 -0.52
N MET A 111 -3.89 2.30 -1.40
CA MET A 111 -3.65 2.89 -2.71
C MET A 111 -4.93 2.93 -3.55
N LEU A 112 -5.77 1.88 -3.51
CA LEU A 112 -7.06 1.89 -4.20
C LEU A 112 -8.02 2.95 -3.64
N PHE A 113 -7.99 3.22 -2.33
CA PHE A 113 -8.74 4.34 -1.74
C PHE A 113 -8.24 5.69 -2.28
N TYR A 114 -6.93 5.89 -2.40
CA TYR A 114 -6.38 7.12 -2.98
C TYR A 114 -6.69 7.28 -4.46
N TRP A 115 -6.58 6.20 -5.23
CA TRP A 115 -7.03 6.18 -6.62
C TRP A 115 -8.50 6.58 -6.74
N ALA A 116 -9.37 5.98 -5.93
CA ALA A 116 -10.81 6.26 -5.96
C ALA A 116 -11.13 7.70 -5.53
N ALA A 117 -10.34 8.28 -4.63
CA ALA A 117 -10.46 9.67 -4.21
C ALA A 117 -9.94 10.65 -5.27
N ALA A 118 -8.96 10.25 -6.07
CA ALA A 118 -8.38 11.04 -7.16
C ALA A 118 -9.20 11.02 -8.46
N LEU A 119 -10.20 10.13 -8.57
CA LEU A 119 -11.05 10.03 -9.76
C LEU A 119 -11.78 11.36 -10.05
N GLU A 120 -11.68 11.78 -11.30
CA GLU A 120 -12.38 12.94 -11.84
C GLU A 120 -13.64 12.48 -12.59
N GLY A 121 -14.77 13.18 -12.42
CA GLY A 121 -16.00 12.84 -13.13
C GLY A 121 -16.58 11.45 -12.83
N GLY A 122 -17.59 11.03 -13.60
CA GLY A 122 -18.33 9.79 -13.34
C GLY A 122 -17.82 8.55 -14.09
N ILE A 123 -18.34 7.37 -13.74
CA ILE A 123 -18.04 6.09 -14.42
C ILE A 123 -18.31 6.17 -15.93
N LEU A 124 -19.34 6.92 -16.34
CA LEU A 124 -19.70 7.13 -17.76
C LEU A 124 -18.69 8.00 -18.52
N ALA A 125 -17.84 8.77 -17.82
CA ALA A 125 -16.81 9.60 -18.42
C ALA A 125 -15.50 8.84 -18.67
N GLY A 126 -15.45 7.53 -18.39
CA GLY A 126 -14.27 6.70 -18.61
C GLY A 126 -13.23 6.77 -17.49
N LEU A 127 -13.63 7.19 -16.28
CA LEU A 127 -12.78 7.30 -15.09
C LEU A 127 -11.53 8.18 -15.33
N PRO A 128 -11.68 9.46 -15.73
CA PRO A 128 -10.54 10.32 -15.95
C PRO A 128 -9.76 10.58 -14.64
N LEU A 129 -8.45 10.76 -14.78
CA LEU A 129 -7.50 11.14 -13.73
C LEU A 129 -6.64 12.29 -14.25
N ALA A 130 -6.01 13.05 -13.35
CA ALA A 130 -5.19 14.22 -13.69
C ALA A 130 -4.13 13.96 -14.78
N HIS A 131 -3.63 12.73 -14.91
CA HIS A 131 -2.62 12.35 -15.90
C HIS A 131 -3.02 11.19 -16.82
N GLY A 132 -4.33 10.90 -16.96
CA GLY A 132 -4.78 9.83 -17.84
C GLY A 132 -6.23 9.43 -17.60
N TRP A 133 -6.51 8.14 -17.81
CA TRP A 133 -7.82 7.56 -17.50
C TRP A 133 -7.69 6.70 -16.26
N VAL A 134 -7.51 5.38 -16.41
CA VAL A 134 -7.67 4.44 -15.30
C VAL A 134 -6.39 4.26 -14.48
N VAL A 135 -5.21 4.35 -15.09
CA VAL A 135 -3.94 4.00 -14.44
C VAL A 135 -3.17 5.25 -14.07
N ASP A 136 -3.03 5.48 -12.76
CA ASP A 136 -2.12 6.45 -12.16
C ASP A 136 -1.09 5.74 -11.26
N ASP A 137 -0.30 6.55 -10.55
CA ASP A 137 0.70 6.07 -9.60
C ASP A 137 0.10 5.13 -8.54
N HIS A 138 -1.11 5.40 -8.05
CA HIS A 138 -1.75 4.58 -7.03
C HIS A 138 -2.09 3.18 -7.55
N ILE A 139 -2.60 3.05 -8.77
CA ILE A 139 -2.83 1.74 -9.39
C ILE A 139 -1.51 1.00 -9.61
N VAL A 140 -0.47 1.70 -10.07
CA VAL A 140 0.87 1.10 -10.21
C VAL A 140 1.35 0.57 -8.86
N TYR A 141 1.25 1.36 -7.80
CA TYR A 141 1.64 0.95 -6.45
C TYR A 141 0.79 -0.22 -5.94
N ALA A 142 -0.52 -0.22 -6.15
CA ALA A 142 -1.40 -1.31 -5.76
C ALA A 142 -1.01 -2.64 -6.44
N VAL A 143 -0.71 -2.60 -7.74
CA VAL A 143 -0.29 -3.79 -8.51
C VAL A 143 1.09 -4.27 -8.06
N LEU A 144 2.04 -3.36 -7.82
CA LEU A 144 3.37 -3.71 -7.31
C LEU A 144 3.29 -4.36 -5.92
N LEU A 145 2.48 -3.80 -5.01
CA LEU A 145 2.24 -4.36 -3.68
C LEU A 145 1.56 -5.73 -3.78
N PHE A 146 0.52 -5.86 -4.59
CA PHE A 146 -0.12 -7.14 -4.85
C PHE A 146 0.89 -8.19 -5.35
N GLY A 147 1.76 -7.81 -6.30
CA GLY A 147 2.85 -8.65 -6.79
C GLY A 147 3.81 -9.08 -5.68
N LEU A 148 4.28 -8.13 -4.86
CA LEU A 148 5.17 -8.42 -3.72
C LEU A 148 4.56 -9.41 -2.72
N GLY A 149 3.27 -9.26 -2.41
CA GLY A 149 2.53 -10.20 -1.57
C GLY A 149 2.36 -11.57 -2.22
N ALA A 150 1.99 -11.61 -3.51
CA ALA A 150 1.79 -12.84 -4.27
C ALA A 150 3.08 -13.67 -4.37
N PHE A 151 4.22 -13.01 -4.62
CA PHE A 151 5.53 -13.67 -4.68
C PHE A 151 6.10 -14.06 -3.32
N GLY A 152 5.52 -13.56 -2.22
CA GLY A 152 6.08 -13.78 -0.89
C GLY A 152 7.47 -13.15 -0.77
N ALA A 153 7.55 -11.84 -1.03
CA ALA A 153 8.81 -11.12 -1.00
C ALA A 153 9.40 -10.96 0.41
N GLY A 154 8.64 -11.27 1.48
CA GLY A 154 9.13 -11.32 2.86
C GLY A 154 10.14 -12.43 3.12
N ARG A 155 10.04 -13.56 2.40
CA ARG A 155 11.01 -14.66 2.47
C ARG A 155 12.37 -14.31 1.88
N ILE A 156 12.45 -13.25 1.07
CA ILE A 156 13.67 -12.83 0.42
C ILE A 156 14.34 -11.75 1.27
N LEU A 157 15.37 -12.10 2.04
CA LEU A 157 16.10 -11.16 2.92
C LEU A 157 15.14 -10.35 3.82
N GLY A 158 14.13 -11.01 4.37
CA GLY A 158 13.15 -10.42 5.28
C GLY A 158 12.95 -11.24 6.53
N VAL A 159 12.37 -10.61 7.55
CA VAL A 159 12.10 -11.24 8.86
C VAL A 159 11.14 -12.44 8.74
N ASP A 160 10.26 -12.46 7.74
CA ASP A 160 9.33 -13.58 7.48
C ASP A 160 10.08 -14.90 7.29
N ALA A 161 11.26 -14.91 6.66
CA ALA A 161 12.08 -16.11 6.52
C ALA A 161 12.52 -16.67 7.89
N TYR A 162 12.77 -15.81 8.87
CA TYR A 162 13.14 -16.22 10.22
C TYR A 162 11.92 -16.67 11.03
N LEU A 163 10.80 -15.93 10.94
CA LEU A 163 9.57 -16.24 11.66
C LEU A 163 8.94 -17.55 11.21
N GLU A 164 8.97 -17.87 9.92
CA GLU A 164 8.42 -19.13 9.38
C GLU A 164 9.13 -20.38 9.92
N ASN A 165 10.38 -20.26 10.36
CA ASN A 165 11.13 -21.36 10.95
C ASN A 165 10.81 -21.60 12.43
N MET A 166 10.09 -20.69 13.10
CA MET A 166 9.70 -20.86 14.49
C MET A 166 8.61 -21.93 14.64
N GLU A 167 8.70 -22.74 15.69
CA GLU A 167 7.74 -23.83 15.98
C GLU A 167 6.29 -23.33 16.09
N PHE A 168 6.10 -22.11 16.62
CA PHE A 168 4.79 -21.49 16.74
C PHE A 168 4.11 -21.24 15.39
N VAL A 169 4.86 -20.76 14.40
CA VAL A 169 4.36 -20.49 13.04
C VAL A 169 4.12 -21.79 12.28
N ARG A 170 5.03 -22.76 12.41
CA ARG A 170 4.85 -24.10 11.82
C ARG A 170 3.62 -24.82 12.35
N ARG A 171 3.25 -24.59 13.62
CA ARG A 171 2.04 -25.15 14.24
C ARG A 171 0.76 -24.46 13.75
N ASN A 172 0.85 -23.19 13.33
CA ASN A 172 -0.28 -22.37 12.91
C ASN A 172 -0.22 -22.01 11.41
N ARG A 173 -0.80 -22.84 10.54
CA ARG A 173 -0.82 -22.64 9.07
C ARG A 173 -1.38 -21.28 8.61
N TRP A 174 -2.23 -20.62 9.39
CA TRP A 174 -2.74 -19.30 9.04
C TRP A 174 -1.64 -18.22 9.07
N MET A 175 -0.64 -18.37 9.95
CA MET A 175 0.46 -17.42 10.05
C MET A 175 1.32 -17.41 8.79
N SER A 176 1.53 -18.57 8.15
CA SER A 176 2.22 -18.64 6.86
C SER A 176 1.42 -18.07 5.67
N LEU A 177 0.14 -17.74 5.85
CA LEU A 177 -0.65 -17.02 4.84
C LEU A 177 -0.49 -15.51 4.99
N VAL A 178 -0.32 -15.03 6.23
CA VAL A 178 -0.10 -13.62 6.57
C VAL A 178 1.36 -13.23 6.38
N MET A 179 2.27 -14.17 6.65
CA MET A 179 3.69 -14.12 6.31
C MET A 179 3.87 -14.50 4.84
N GLY A 180 4.83 -13.88 4.18
CA GLY A 180 5.12 -14.18 2.79
C GLY A 180 6.23 -13.32 2.25
#